data_AF-A0AAV7FSA9-F1
#
_entry.id   AF-A0AAV7FSA9-F1
#
_cell.length_a   1.000
_cell.length_b   1.000
_cell.length_c   1.000
_cell.angle_alpha   90.00
_cell.angle_beta   90.00
_cell.angle_gamma   90.00
#
_symmetry.space_group_name_H-M   'P 1'
#
loop_
_entity.id
_entity.type
_entity.pdbx_description
1 polymer ?
#
loop_
_entity_poly.entity_id
_entity_poly.type
_entity_poly.pdbx_seq_one_letter_code
_entity_poly.pdbx_strand_id
1 'polypeptide(L)'
;MHQKTQVQRGKYMKKGQILAGGAATAGGELALGKNVLVAYMPWEGYNFEDAVLISERLEIQTHVTSQGPERITKDIPHLEARLLRN
;
A
#
# COMPACT_ATOMS: atom_id res chain seq x y z
N MET A 1 -2.30 3.52 -19.45
CA MET A 1 -0.85 3.41 -19.22
C MET A 1 -0.33 4.79 -18.83
N HIS A 2 0.10 5.00 -17.60
CA HIS A 2 0.53 6.31 -17.09
C HIS A 2 2.03 6.24 -16.74
N GLN A 3 2.84 7.12 -17.31
CA GLN A 3 4.29 7.20 -17.07
C GLN A 3 4.64 8.57 -16.50
N LYS A 4 5.54 8.61 -15.51
CA LYS A 4 6.02 9.86 -14.90
C LYS A 4 7.47 10.12 -15.32
N THR A 5 7.72 11.26 -15.96
CA THR A 5 9.07 11.68 -16.34
C THR A 5 9.93 11.90 -15.08
N GLN A 6 11.15 11.36 -15.09
CA GLN A 6 12.11 11.46 -13.98
C GLN A 6 13.26 12.43 -14.32
N VAL A 7 13.18 13.09 -15.47
CA VAL A 7 14.26 13.88 -16.05
C VAL A 7 13.86 15.34 -16.21
N GLN A 8 14.81 16.24 -15.94
CA GLN A 8 14.65 17.69 -16.14
C GLN A 8 15.34 18.13 -17.43
N ARG A 9 14.81 19.19 -18.03
CA ARG A 9 15.35 19.77 -19.26
C ARG A 9 16.76 20.32 -19.01
N GLY A 10 17.70 20.05 -19.91
CA GLY A 10 19.09 20.54 -19.81
C GLY A 10 20.05 19.64 -19.02
N LYS A 11 19.59 18.51 -18.47
CA LYS A 11 20.46 17.54 -17.80
C LYS A 11 21.14 16.62 -18.82
N TYR A 12 22.46 16.47 -18.75
CA TYR A 12 23.21 15.49 -19.54
C TYR A 12 22.84 14.06 -19.11
N MET A 13 22.60 13.19 -20.10
CA MET A 13 22.17 11.80 -19.90
C MET A 13 23.30 10.83 -20.18
N LYS A 14 23.34 9.72 -19.42
CA LYS A 14 24.20 8.57 -19.74
C LYS A 14 23.39 7.50 -20.48
N LYS A 15 24.06 6.71 -21.34
CA LYS A 15 23.43 5.54 -21.98
C LYS A 15 22.89 4.59 -20.90
N GLY A 16 21.63 4.17 -21.05
CA GLY A 16 20.95 3.30 -20.09
C GLY A 16 20.27 4.03 -18.92
N GLN A 17 20.37 5.36 -18.84
CA GLN A 17 19.66 6.13 -17.83
C GLN A 17 18.16 6.18 -18.10
N ILE A 18 17.37 6.03 -17.04
CA ILE A 18 15.91 5.96 -17.11
C ILE A 18 15.31 7.35 -17.28
N LEU A 19 14.43 7.47 -18.27
CA LEU A 19 13.80 8.75 -18.65
C LEU A 19 12.42 8.94 -17.99
N ALA A 20 11.68 7.85 -17.84
CA ALA A 20 10.36 7.85 -17.22
C ALA A 20 10.13 6.55 -16.43
N GLY A 21 9.45 6.67 -15.29
CA GLY A 21 8.99 5.53 -14.50
C GLY A 21 7.58 5.10 -14.91
N GLY A 22 7.34 3.79 -14.93
CA GLY A 22 6.01 3.21 -15.05
C GLY A 22 5.24 3.23 -13.73
N ALA A 23 4.00 2.73 -13.76
CA ALA A 23 3.07 2.77 -12.62
C ALA A 23 3.56 2.00 -11.38
N ALA A 24 4.36 0.93 -11.57
CA ALA A 24 4.88 0.07 -10.51
C ALA A 24 6.42 0.05 -10.48
N THR A 25 7.04 1.20 -10.73
CA THR A 25 8.51 1.32 -10.70
C THR A 25 8.97 2.52 -9.89
N ALA A 26 10.02 2.34 -9.10
CA ALA A 26 10.68 3.42 -8.37
C ALA A 26 12.20 3.33 -8.60
N GLY A 27 12.84 4.43 -8.97
CA GLY A 27 14.29 4.44 -9.24
C GLY A 27 14.73 3.57 -10.41
N GLY A 28 13.80 3.04 -11.20
CA GLY A 28 14.09 2.08 -12.26
C GLY A 28 13.88 0.62 -11.94
N GLU A 29 13.54 0.33 -10.70
CA GLU A 29 13.31 -1.02 -10.22
C GLU A 29 11.81 -1.25 -10.02
N LEU A 30 11.43 -2.52 -9.98
CA LEU A 30 10.06 -2.94 -9.71
C LEU A 30 9.68 -2.58 -8.27
N ALA A 31 8.61 -1.80 -8.11
CA ALA A 31 8.10 -1.34 -6.83
C ALA A 31 6.59 -1.55 -6.77
N LEU A 32 6.18 -2.77 -6.39
CA LEU A 32 4.76 -3.18 -6.34
C LEU A 32 4.02 -2.67 -5.09
N GLY A 33 4.74 -2.27 -4.05
CA GLY A 33 4.19 -1.87 -2.77
C GLY A 33 5.00 -0.75 -2.10
N LYS A 34 4.82 -0.61 -0.79
CA LYS A 34 5.53 0.39 0.03
C LYS A 34 6.26 -0.31 1.18
N ASN A 35 7.43 0.20 1.53
CA ASN A 35 8.11 -0.21 2.76
C ASN A 35 7.40 0.42 3.96
N VAL A 36 7.08 -0.39 4.96
CA VAL A 36 6.38 0.02 6.18
C VAL A 36 7.10 -0.51 7.42
N LEU A 37 6.96 0.20 8.54
CA LEU A 37 7.43 -0.28 9.84
C LEU A 37 6.43 -1.31 10.38
N VAL A 38 6.92 -2.47 10.78
CA VAL A 38 6.09 -3.60 11.25
C VAL A 38 6.49 -3.99 12.66
N ALA A 39 5.50 -4.23 13.52
CA ALA A 39 5.68 -4.86 14.82
C ALA A 39 5.07 -6.27 14.79
N TYR A 40 5.86 -7.27 15.21
CA TYR A 40 5.42 -8.67 15.29
C TYR A 40 5.00 -8.98 16.73
N MET A 41 3.74 -8.72 17.06
CA MET A 41 3.18 -9.01 18.38
C MET A 41 1.66 -9.23 18.31
N PRO A 42 1.08 -10.07 19.19
CA PRO A 42 -0.38 -10.10 19.38
C PRO A 42 -0.88 -8.74 19.86
N TRP A 43 -2.03 -8.29 19.36
CA TRP A 43 -2.63 -7.01 19.77
C TRP A 43 -4.13 -7.15 19.99
N GLU A 44 -4.52 -7.37 21.25
CA GLU A 44 -5.93 -7.40 21.72
C GLU A 44 -6.90 -8.26 20.87
N GLY A 45 -6.37 -9.27 20.16
CA GLY A 45 -7.16 -10.12 19.27
C GLY A 45 -7.48 -9.52 17.89
N TYR A 46 -7.03 -8.30 17.57
CA TYR A 46 -7.28 -7.66 16.28
C TYR A 46 -6.50 -8.26 15.11
N ASN A 47 -5.37 -8.90 15.40
CA ASN A 47 -4.58 -9.65 14.42
C ASN A 47 -4.78 -11.17 14.58
N PHE A 48 -6.03 -11.58 14.88
CA PHE A 48 -6.39 -12.99 14.96
C PHE A 48 -6.41 -13.64 13.58
N GLU A 49 -6.03 -14.92 13.51
CA GLU A 49 -5.92 -15.69 12.25
C GLU A 49 -5.05 -15.01 11.19
N ASP A 50 -5.69 -14.51 10.12
CA ASP A 50 -5.07 -13.86 8.96
C ASP A 50 -5.28 -12.34 8.94
N ALA A 51 -5.90 -11.78 10.00
CA ALA A 51 -6.14 -10.35 10.10
C ALA A 51 -4.84 -9.55 10.28
N VAL A 52 -4.70 -8.47 9.52
CA VAL A 52 -3.59 -7.52 9.62
C VAL A 52 -4.10 -6.20 10.19
N LEU A 53 -3.50 -5.78 11.30
CA LEU A 53 -3.78 -4.46 11.88
C LEU A 53 -2.93 -3.39 11.17
N ILE A 54 -3.59 -2.36 10.65
CA ILE A 54 -2.94 -1.27 9.93
C ILE A 54 -3.18 0.05 10.67
N SER A 55 -2.13 0.85 10.81
CA SER A 55 -2.24 2.20 11.40
C SER A 55 -3.12 3.09 10.53
N GLU A 56 -4.00 3.88 11.15
CA GLU A 56 -4.81 4.90 10.47
C GLU A 56 -3.98 5.93 9.69
N ARG A 57 -2.69 6.08 10.03
CA ARG A 57 -1.74 6.95 9.34
C ARG A 57 -1.37 6.43 7.94
N LEU A 58 -1.64 5.16 7.65
CA LEU A 58 -1.44 4.56 6.35
C LEU A 58 -2.72 4.71 5.53
N GLU A 59 -2.64 5.54 4.48
CA GLU A 59 -3.73 5.69 3.53
C GLU A 59 -3.77 4.48 2.58
N ILE A 60 -4.87 3.74 2.60
CA ILE A 60 -5.12 2.58 1.74
C ILE A 60 -6.12 2.97 0.66
N GLN A 61 -5.76 2.69 -0.59
CA GLN A 61 -6.69 2.83 -1.71
C GLN A 61 -7.38 1.48 -1.95
N THR A 62 -8.71 1.49 -1.91
CA THR A 62 -9.52 0.31 -2.24
C THR A 62 -9.52 0.05 -3.73
N HIS A 63 -9.37 -1.21 -4.12
CA HIS A 63 -9.48 -1.61 -5.51
C HIS A 63 -10.81 -2.31 -5.79
N VAL A 64 -11.24 -2.26 -7.05
CA VAL A 64 -12.34 -3.10 -7.53
C VAL A 64 -11.75 -4.44 -7.91
N THR A 65 -12.16 -5.48 -7.20
CA THR A 65 -11.75 -6.86 -7.49
C THR A 65 -12.85 -7.58 -8.28
N SER A 66 -12.54 -8.78 -8.78
CA SER A 66 -13.55 -9.67 -9.38
C SER A 66 -14.67 -10.08 -8.42
N GLN A 67 -14.44 -9.96 -7.11
CA GLN A 67 -15.43 -10.23 -6.05
C GLN A 67 -16.20 -8.97 -5.63
N GLY A 68 -15.98 -7.84 -6.29
CA GLY A 68 -16.61 -6.55 -5.99
C GLY A 68 -15.62 -5.51 -5.44
N PRO A 69 -16.10 -4.28 -5.19
CA PRO A 69 -15.29 -3.23 -4.59
C PRO A 69 -14.92 -3.59 -3.15
N GLU A 70 -13.63 -3.50 -2.82
CA GLU A 70 -13.18 -3.57 -1.44
C GLU A 70 -13.87 -2.49 -0.60
N ARG A 71 -14.28 -2.83 0.62
CA ARG A 71 -15.00 -1.91 1.51
C ARG A 71 -14.14 -1.60 2.73
N ILE A 72 -13.86 -0.32 2.96
CA ILE A 72 -13.32 0.15 4.24
C ILE A 72 -14.47 0.20 5.23
N THR A 73 -14.44 -0.67 6.24
CA THR A 73 -15.41 -0.70 7.33
C THR A 73 -14.70 -0.83 8.67
N LYS A 74 -15.37 -0.40 9.75
CA LYS A 74 -14.92 -0.64 11.12
C LYS A 74 -15.34 -2.02 11.62
N ASP A 75 -16.19 -2.73 10.87
CA ASP A 75 -16.73 -4.03 11.27
C ASP A 75 -15.78 -5.15 10.83
N ILE A 76 -15.25 -5.89 11.80
CA ILE A 76 -14.46 -7.09 11.54
C ILE A 76 -15.39 -8.30 11.69
N PRO A 77 -15.53 -9.16 10.66
CA PRO A 77 -16.34 -10.38 10.76
C PRO A 77 -15.89 -11.21 11.96
N HIS A 78 -16.85 -11.76 12.70
CA HIS A 78 -16.61 -12.62 13.86
C HIS A 78 -15.93 -11.96 15.08
N LEU A 79 -15.73 -10.64 15.06
CA LEU A 79 -15.20 -9.88 16.20
C LEU A 79 -16.32 -9.10 16.92
N GLU A 80 -16.30 -9.11 18.25
CA GLU A 80 -17.26 -8.31 19.03
C GLU A 80 -16.98 -6.80 18.87
N ALA A 81 -18.01 -6.04 18.48
CA ALA A 81 -17.93 -4.58 18.30
C ALA A 81 -17.51 -3.81 19.57
N ARG A 82 -17.59 -4.44 20.75
CA ARG A 82 -17.15 -3.86 22.02
C ARG A 82 -15.63 -3.75 22.10
N LEU A 83 -14.89 -4.65 21.44
CA LEU A 83 -13.43 -4.59 21.41
C LEU A 83 -12.99 -3.32 20.69
N LEU A 84 -13.65 -2.97 19.58
CA LEU A 84 -13.37 -1.82 18.71
C LEU A 84 -13.65 -0.42 19.32
N ARG A 85 -14.00 -0.34 20.61
CA ARG A 85 -14.27 0.93 21.30
C ARG A 85 -13.04 1.37 22.09
N ASN A 86 -12.28 2.29 21.51
CA ASN A 86 -11.39 3.20 22.24
C ASN A 86 -12.01 4.59 22.30
#